data_AF-A0A136KT35-F1
#
_entry.id   AF-A0A136KT35-F1
#
_cell.length_a   1.000
_cell.length_b   1.000
_cell.length_c   1.000
_cell.angle_alpha   90.00
_cell.angle_beta   90.00
_cell.angle_gamma   90.00
#
_symmetry.space_group_name_H-M   'P 1'
#
loop_
_entity.id
_entity.type
_entity.pdbx_description
1 polymer ?
#
loop_
_entity_poly.entity_id
_entity_poly.type
_entity_poly.pdbx_seq_one_letter_code
_entity_poly.pdbx_strand_id
1 'polypeptide(L)'
;MEVVSQNAVYFVVVTAILLALFAWAYFTKRIQKEFTTMTWVLIPVAIAINLVIGQVVLILKLPVYLDSIGTVLVGVICGPWAGALTGALTNIIAGIILDPGWFPWFPVAAAIGATAGVMANIGFFKNWWKVVVTGFVIALVATIVGTPISIAIFGGITASGSSVITAFLLETGRSIVSSVLTTNFIAEPVDKIATSLLAFAIISGLSARYLARFPRGENATVEKSQSKTQLIIALVIVVALILFGLYILPNLVSA
;
A
#
# COMPACT_ATOMS: atom_id res chain seq x y z
N MET A 1 -31.12 1.54 -19.03
CA MET A 1 -31.44 0.98 -17.70
C MET A 1 -30.64 -0.28 -17.34
N GLU A 2 -29.65 -0.71 -18.16
CA GLU A 2 -28.83 -1.90 -17.88
C GLU A 2 -27.55 -1.64 -17.07
N VAL A 3 -27.02 -0.42 -17.08
CA VAL A 3 -25.72 -0.10 -16.41
C VAL A 3 -25.82 -0.08 -14.87
N VAL A 4 -27.01 0.18 -14.34
CA VAL A 4 -27.25 0.23 -12.88
C VAL A 4 -27.27 -1.17 -12.25
N SER A 5 -27.68 -2.20 -13.00
CA SER A 5 -27.74 -3.58 -12.48
C SER A 5 -26.35 -4.21 -12.34
N GLN A 6 -25.44 -3.94 -13.28
CA GLN A 6 -24.09 -4.52 -13.25
C GLN A 6 -23.24 -3.90 -12.14
N ASN A 7 -23.32 -2.57 -11.92
CA ASN A 7 -22.63 -1.88 -10.84
C ASN A 7 -23.17 -2.28 -9.46
N ALA A 8 -24.47 -2.54 -9.34
CA ALA A 8 -25.07 -3.08 -8.13
C ALA A 8 -24.58 -4.52 -7.84
N VAL A 9 -24.46 -5.35 -8.88
CA VAL A 9 -23.90 -6.71 -8.75
C VAL A 9 -22.44 -6.67 -8.29
N TYR A 10 -21.60 -5.81 -8.86
CA TYR A 10 -20.22 -5.65 -8.41
C TYR A 10 -20.14 -5.15 -6.96
N PHE A 11 -20.95 -4.16 -6.58
CA PHE A 11 -21.01 -3.67 -5.20
C PHE A 11 -21.44 -4.77 -4.23
N VAL A 12 -22.46 -5.57 -4.57
CA VAL A 12 -22.93 -6.69 -3.74
C VAL A 12 -21.89 -7.80 -3.65
N VAL A 13 -21.22 -8.15 -4.74
CA VAL A 13 -20.17 -9.19 -4.74
C VAL A 13 -18.96 -8.75 -3.92
N VAL A 14 -18.49 -7.51 -4.09
CA VAL A 14 -17.38 -6.97 -3.30
C VAL A 14 -17.75 -6.88 -1.82
N THR A 15 -18.97 -6.42 -1.51
CA THR A 15 -19.46 -6.36 -0.13
C THR A 15 -19.60 -7.76 0.47
N ALA A 16 -20.07 -8.75 -0.29
CA ALA A 16 -20.16 -10.14 0.14
C ALA A 16 -18.77 -10.77 0.37
N ILE A 17 -17.79 -10.46 -0.46
CA ILE A 17 -16.39 -10.91 -0.28
C ILE A 17 -15.79 -10.26 0.97
N LEU A 18 -16.00 -8.96 1.18
CA LEU A 18 -15.52 -8.26 2.37
C LEU A 18 -16.19 -8.82 3.63
N LEU A 19 -17.51 -9.04 3.62
CA LEU A 19 -18.25 -9.65 4.73
C LEU A 19 -17.82 -11.10 4.97
N ALA A 20 -17.54 -11.88 3.92
CA ALA A 20 -17.04 -13.25 4.05
C ALA A 20 -15.61 -13.28 4.62
N LEU A 21 -14.75 -12.34 4.21
CA LEU A 21 -13.41 -12.16 4.76
C LEU A 21 -13.49 -11.72 6.23
N PHE A 22 -14.36 -10.77 6.57
CA PHE A 22 -14.62 -10.31 7.94
C PHE A 22 -15.26 -11.39 8.83
N ALA A 23 -16.16 -12.22 8.28
CA ALA A 23 -16.76 -13.34 9.00
C ALA A 23 -15.75 -14.48 9.21
N TRP A 24 -15.02 -14.88 8.16
CA TRP A 24 -13.93 -15.86 8.25
C TRP A 24 -12.85 -15.42 9.25
N ALA A 25 -12.56 -14.11 9.22
CA ALA A 25 -11.72 -13.43 10.18
C ALA A 25 -12.26 -13.56 11.62
N TYR A 26 -13.53 -13.20 11.84
CA TYR A 26 -14.18 -13.28 13.14
C TYR A 26 -14.18 -14.72 13.72
N PHE A 27 -14.31 -15.74 12.86
CA PHE A 27 -14.29 -17.14 13.28
C PHE A 27 -12.89 -17.71 13.56
N THR A 28 -11.82 -17.08 13.08
CA THR A 28 -10.46 -17.53 13.39
C THR A 28 -9.90 -16.82 14.62
N LYS A 29 -9.75 -17.55 15.74
CA LYS A 29 -9.12 -17.09 17.01
C LYS A 29 -7.73 -16.44 16.87
N ARG A 30 -7.11 -16.49 15.68
CA ARG A 30 -5.86 -15.81 15.33
C ARG A 30 -5.99 -14.29 15.27
N ILE A 31 -7.16 -13.75 14.96
CA ILE A 31 -7.36 -12.30 14.75
C ILE A 31 -7.43 -11.53 16.05
N GLN A 32 -8.09 -12.10 17.06
CA GLN A 32 -8.19 -11.46 18.37
C GLN A 32 -6.82 -11.15 18.98
N LYS A 33 -5.79 -11.94 18.63
CA LYS A 33 -4.42 -11.70 19.08
C LYS A 33 -3.76 -10.48 18.43
N GLU A 34 -4.23 -10.04 17.25
CA GLU A 34 -3.68 -8.90 16.53
C GLU A 34 -4.20 -7.56 17.10
N PHE A 35 -5.37 -7.55 17.73
CA PHE A 35 -6.05 -6.34 18.23
C PHE A 35 -5.82 -6.09 19.73
N THR A 36 -4.56 -5.93 20.13
CA THR A 36 -4.21 -5.50 21.49
C THR A 36 -4.42 -4.00 21.66
N THR A 37 -4.39 -3.51 22.90
CA THR A 37 -4.44 -2.07 23.21
C THR A 37 -3.37 -1.28 22.44
N MET A 38 -2.17 -1.85 22.31
CA MET A 38 -1.08 -1.23 21.54
C MET A 38 -1.41 -1.11 20.05
N THR A 39 -2.04 -2.13 19.47
CA THR A 39 -2.51 -2.07 18.07
C THR A 39 -3.55 -0.97 17.89
N TRP A 40 -4.53 -0.87 18.78
CA TRP A 40 -5.56 0.18 18.71
C TRP A 40 -4.99 1.60 18.79
N VAL A 41 -3.94 1.80 19.59
CA VAL A 41 -3.23 3.11 19.66
C VAL A 41 -2.41 3.37 18.40
N LEU A 42 -1.83 2.34 17.80
CA LEU A 42 -0.99 2.48 16.62
C LEU A 42 -1.79 2.78 15.35
N ILE A 43 -3.00 2.25 15.21
CA ILE A 43 -3.85 2.43 14.02
C ILE A 43 -4.05 3.94 13.68
N PRO A 44 -4.51 4.81 14.60
CA PRO A 44 -4.64 6.25 14.32
C PRO A 44 -3.33 6.92 13.94
N VAL A 45 -2.21 6.54 14.57
CA VAL A 45 -0.88 7.09 14.25
C VAL A 45 -0.47 6.70 12.83
N ALA A 46 -0.67 5.44 12.46
CA ALA A 46 -0.39 4.94 11.12
C ALA A 46 -1.26 5.63 10.05
N ILE A 47 -2.55 5.84 10.33
CA ILE A 47 -3.45 6.61 9.47
C ILE A 47 -2.92 8.04 9.29
N ALA A 48 -2.54 8.72 10.37
CA ALA A 48 -2.01 10.08 10.29
C ALA A 48 -0.74 10.15 9.42
N ILE A 49 0.18 9.19 9.56
CA ILE A 49 1.39 9.08 8.71
C ILE A 49 1.01 8.96 7.24
N ASN A 50 0.10 8.04 6.92
CA ASN A 50 -0.36 7.80 5.55
C ASN A 50 -0.96 9.07 4.94
N LEU A 51 -1.86 9.76 5.66
CA LEU A 51 -2.51 10.97 5.17
C LEU A 51 -1.50 12.11 4.94
N VAL A 52 -0.61 12.35 5.91
CA VAL A 52 0.38 13.43 5.81
C VAL A 52 1.33 13.19 4.63
N ILE A 53 1.88 11.99 4.52
CA ILE A 53 2.82 11.65 3.44
C ILE A 53 2.10 11.65 2.08
N GLY A 54 0.92 11.04 2.00
CA GLY A 54 0.13 11.01 0.78
C GLY A 54 -0.23 12.41 0.28
N GLN A 55 -0.57 13.34 1.17
CA GLN A 55 -0.82 14.75 0.77
C GLN A 55 0.45 15.45 0.28
N VAL A 56 1.59 15.25 0.94
CA VAL A 56 2.87 15.81 0.47
C VAL A 56 3.22 15.31 -0.92
N VAL A 57 3.04 14.01 -1.17
CA VAL A 57 3.29 13.36 -2.45
C VAL A 57 2.38 13.91 -3.55
N LEU A 58 1.07 14.06 -3.26
CA LEU A 58 0.11 14.63 -4.20
C LEU A 58 0.44 16.08 -4.56
N ILE A 59 0.79 16.91 -3.56
CA ILE A 59 1.15 18.33 -3.78
C ILE A 59 2.41 18.43 -4.65
N LEU A 60 3.41 17.58 -4.38
CA LEU A 60 4.66 17.52 -5.15
C LEU A 60 4.50 16.79 -6.49
N LYS A 61 3.32 16.23 -6.79
CA LYS A 61 3.01 15.44 -7.99
C LYS A 61 4.05 14.35 -8.26
N LEU A 62 4.49 13.66 -7.21
CA LEU A 62 5.47 12.60 -7.37
C LEU A 62 4.87 11.41 -8.15
N PRO A 63 5.70 10.66 -8.91
CA PRO A 63 5.32 9.44 -9.63
C PRO A 63 4.91 8.24 -8.76
N VAL A 64 4.78 8.43 -7.46
CA VAL A 64 4.58 7.40 -6.43
C VAL A 64 3.48 7.89 -5.49
N TYR A 65 2.94 7.03 -4.64
CA TYR A 65 1.89 7.39 -3.69
C TYR A 65 2.42 7.51 -2.25
N LEU A 66 3.28 6.58 -1.82
CA LEU A 66 3.86 6.47 -0.47
C LEU A 66 2.84 6.60 0.68
N ASP A 67 1.56 6.35 0.40
CA ASP A 67 0.39 6.55 1.26
C ASP A 67 0.08 5.33 2.15
N SER A 68 0.96 4.33 2.11
CA SER A 68 0.72 3.02 2.72
C SER A 68 1.83 2.61 3.71
N ILE A 69 2.69 3.54 4.10
CA ILE A 69 3.82 3.27 5.02
C ILE A 69 3.31 2.81 6.38
N GLY A 70 2.34 3.53 6.96
CA GLY A 70 1.70 3.16 8.22
C GLY A 70 0.92 1.85 8.09
N THR A 71 0.27 1.61 6.95
CA THR A 71 -0.46 0.38 6.65
C THR A 71 0.44 -0.85 6.66
N VAL A 72 1.59 -0.76 5.98
CA VAL A 72 2.61 -1.81 5.98
C VAL A 72 3.21 -1.98 7.37
N LEU A 73 3.51 -0.88 8.08
CA LEU A 73 4.05 -0.92 9.43
C LEU A 73 3.16 -1.70 10.39
N VAL A 74 1.86 -1.38 10.45
CA VAL A 74 0.89 -2.11 11.28
C VAL A 74 0.75 -3.56 10.82
N GLY A 75 0.69 -3.80 9.50
CA GLY A 75 0.65 -5.15 8.95
C GLY A 75 1.81 -6.02 9.45
N VAL A 76 3.03 -5.48 9.44
CA VAL A 76 4.25 -6.18 9.83
C VAL A 76 4.28 -6.50 11.33
N ILE A 77 4.03 -5.52 12.20
CA ILE A 77 4.27 -5.67 13.65
C ILE A 77 3.03 -6.06 14.46
N CYS A 78 1.82 -5.87 13.91
CA CYS A 78 0.57 -6.27 14.56
C CYS A 78 -0.11 -7.46 13.86
N GLY A 79 0.02 -7.57 12.54
CA GLY A 79 -0.50 -8.69 11.73
C GLY A 79 -1.35 -8.26 10.53
N PRO A 80 -1.67 -9.20 9.61
CA PRO A 80 -2.41 -8.96 8.38
C PRO A 80 -3.71 -8.19 8.57
N TRP A 81 -4.49 -8.53 9.60
CA TRP A 81 -5.83 -7.96 9.76
C TRP A 81 -5.79 -6.57 10.37
N ALA A 82 -4.88 -6.36 11.32
CA ALA A 82 -4.59 -5.02 11.82
C ALA A 82 -4.10 -4.10 10.68
N GLY A 83 -3.22 -4.61 9.81
CA GLY A 83 -2.75 -3.89 8.62
C GLY A 83 -3.89 -3.60 7.64
N ALA A 84 -4.73 -4.60 7.34
CA ALA A 84 -5.86 -4.44 6.44
C ALA A 84 -6.87 -3.39 6.94
N LEU A 85 -7.20 -3.45 8.24
CA LEU A 85 -8.07 -2.46 8.85
C LEU A 85 -7.46 -1.06 8.79
N THR A 86 -6.16 -0.93 9.07
CA THR A 86 -5.45 0.35 9.00
C THR A 86 -5.53 0.96 7.61
N GLY A 87 -5.25 0.17 6.57
CA GLY A 87 -5.33 0.63 5.18
C GLY A 87 -6.75 1.02 4.76
N ALA A 88 -7.73 0.17 5.07
CA ALA A 88 -9.13 0.47 4.78
C ALA A 88 -9.59 1.77 5.44
N LEU A 89 -9.32 1.92 6.75
CA LEU A 89 -9.69 3.12 7.50
C LEU A 89 -8.97 4.36 6.99
N THR A 90 -7.71 4.25 6.59
CA THR A 90 -6.96 5.37 5.99
C THR A 90 -7.73 5.96 4.81
N ASN A 91 -8.11 5.13 3.84
CA ASN A 91 -8.75 5.61 2.62
C ASN A 91 -10.21 6.01 2.82
N ILE A 92 -10.93 5.35 3.74
CA ILE A 92 -12.29 5.76 4.13
C ILE A 92 -12.26 7.13 4.80
N ILE A 93 -11.37 7.34 5.77
CA ILE A 93 -11.24 8.61 6.48
C ILE A 93 -10.81 9.70 5.49
N ALA A 94 -9.77 9.47 4.68
CA ALA A 94 -9.34 10.40 3.65
C ALA A 94 -10.49 10.76 2.69
N GLY A 95 -11.30 9.77 2.30
CA GLY A 95 -12.49 9.95 1.48
C GLY A 95 -13.52 10.90 2.08
N ILE A 96 -13.64 10.91 3.40
CA ILE A 96 -14.61 11.73 4.14
C ILE A 96 -14.05 13.14 4.40
N ILE A 97 -12.78 13.26 4.80
CA ILE A 97 -12.23 14.53 5.32
C ILE A 97 -11.35 15.30 4.34
N LEU A 98 -10.79 14.65 3.31
CA LEU A 98 -9.89 15.28 2.34
C LEU A 98 -10.51 15.34 0.95
N ASP A 99 -10.72 14.18 0.32
CA ASP A 99 -11.21 14.10 -1.05
C ASP A 99 -11.94 12.76 -1.31
N PRO A 100 -13.19 12.78 -1.82
CA PRO A 100 -13.98 11.57 -2.07
C PRO A 100 -13.32 10.55 -3.01
N GLY A 101 -12.38 10.98 -3.86
CA GLY A 101 -11.62 10.13 -4.76
C GLY A 101 -10.72 9.11 -4.04
N TRP A 102 -10.47 9.28 -2.74
CA TRP A 102 -9.75 8.29 -1.92
C TRP A 102 -10.62 7.08 -1.55
N PHE A 103 -11.93 7.29 -1.44
CA PHE A 103 -12.85 6.27 -0.92
C PHE A 103 -12.80 4.95 -1.71
N PRO A 104 -12.83 4.94 -3.06
CA PRO A 104 -12.79 3.69 -3.82
C PRO A 104 -11.54 2.83 -3.61
N TRP A 105 -10.44 3.40 -3.11
CA TRP A 105 -9.17 2.71 -2.92
C TRP A 105 -9.06 1.94 -1.59
N PHE A 106 -10.08 2.00 -0.72
CA PHE A 106 -10.04 1.28 0.56
C PHE A 106 -9.79 -0.24 0.43
N PRO A 107 -10.31 -0.97 -0.58
CA PRO A 107 -10.03 -2.40 -0.73
C PRO A 107 -8.56 -2.66 -1.11
N VAL A 108 -7.96 -1.76 -1.90
CA VAL A 108 -6.55 -1.84 -2.30
C VAL A 108 -5.67 -1.65 -1.07
N ALA A 109 -5.92 -0.61 -0.27
CA ALA A 109 -5.18 -0.36 0.96
C ALA A 109 -5.34 -1.49 1.99
N ALA A 110 -6.52 -2.08 2.10
CA ALA A 110 -6.75 -3.26 2.92
C ALA A 110 -5.90 -4.46 2.44
N ALA A 111 -5.89 -4.73 1.14
CA ALA A 111 -5.11 -5.80 0.54
C ALA A 111 -3.60 -5.60 0.73
N ILE A 112 -3.12 -4.35 0.64
CA ILE A 112 -1.72 -3.98 0.91
C ILE A 112 -1.34 -4.36 2.35
N GLY A 113 -2.13 -3.93 3.34
CA GLY A 113 -1.86 -4.20 4.75
C GLY A 113 -1.93 -5.70 5.10
N ALA A 114 -2.91 -6.41 4.54
CA ALA A 114 -3.00 -7.86 4.68
C ALA A 114 -1.77 -8.57 4.13
N THR A 115 -1.38 -8.22 2.90
CA THR A 115 -0.24 -8.83 2.21
C THR A 115 1.06 -8.58 2.96
N ALA A 116 1.28 -7.34 3.41
CA ALA A 116 2.44 -6.98 4.23
C ALA A 116 2.55 -7.84 5.49
N GLY A 117 1.44 -8.02 6.22
CA GLY A 117 1.43 -8.86 7.42
C GLY A 117 1.65 -10.34 7.13
N VAL A 118 1.12 -10.86 6.01
CA VAL A 118 1.34 -12.27 5.61
C VAL A 118 2.80 -12.50 5.28
N MET A 119 3.40 -11.61 4.48
CA MET A 119 4.82 -11.67 4.11
C MET A 119 5.73 -11.52 5.35
N ALA A 120 5.35 -10.67 6.29
CA ALA A 120 6.08 -10.51 7.55
C ALA A 120 6.07 -11.80 8.39
N ASN A 121 4.93 -12.47 8.51
CA ASN A 121 4.80 -13.73 9.25
C ASN A 121 5.67 -14.87 8.71
N ILE A 122 5.90 -14.89 7.39
CA ILE A 122 6.82 -15.87 6.75
C ILE A 122 8.28 -15.42 6.77
N GLY A 123 8.60 -14.32 7.47
CA GLY A 123 9.96 -13.83 7.68
C GLY A 123 10.52 -13.01 6.52
N PHE A 124 9.68 -12.46 5.65
CA PHE A 124 10.11 -11.63 4.52
C PHE A 124 10.33 -10.16 4.87
N PHE A 125 10.25 -9.80 6.15
CA PHE A 125 10.58 -8.46 6.64
C PHE A 125 11.87 -8.40 7.47
N LYS A 126 12.68 -9.46 7.43
CA LYS A 126 13.91 -9.58 8.23
C LYS A 126 15.17 -9.00 7.57
N ASN A 127 15.15 -8.79 6.25
CA ASN A 127 16.29 -8.28 5.49
C ASN A 127 15.79 -7.39 4.34
N TRP A 128 16.56 -6.36 3.97
CA TRP A 128 16.18 -5.39 2.93
C TRP A 128 15.75 -6.06 1.60
N TRP A 129 16.45 -7.10 1.13
CA TRP A 129 16.10 -7.74 -0.16
C TRP A 129 14.80 -8.54 -0.07
N LYS A 130 14.48 -9.13 1.09
CA LYS A 130 13.18 -9.77 1.32
C LYS A 130 12.06 -8.74 1.39
N VAL A 131 12.36 -7.54 1.92
CA VAL A 131 11.43 -6.40 1.92
C VAL A 131 11.19 -5.91 0.49
N VAL A 132 12.21 -5.90 -0.39
CA VAL A 132 12.03 -5.63 -1.83
C VAL A 132 11.07 -6.65 -2.45
N VAL A 133 11.26 -7.95 -2.18
CA VAL A 133 10.33 -9.00 -2.67
C VAL A 133 8.92 -8.78 -2.10
N THR A 134 8.80 -8.41 -0.82
CA THR A 134 7.52 -8.07 -0.20
C THR A 134 6.84 -6.91 -0.91
N GLY A 135 7.58 -5.83 -1.18
CA GLY A 135 7.09 -4.67 -1.92
C GLY A 135 6.61 -5.04 -3.32
N PHE A 136 7.34 -5.91 -4.02
CA PHE A 136 6.92 -6.41 -5.33
C PHE A 136 5.63 -7.25 -5.26
N VAL A 137 5.49 -8.14 -4.28
CA VAL A 137 4.26 -8.92 -4.07
C VAL A 137 3.08 -8.00 -3.74
N ILE A 138 3.30 -6.99 -2.89
CA ILE A 138 2.30 -5.95 -2.58
C ILE A 138 1.91 -5.20 -3.86
N ALA A 139 2.87 -4.85 -4.73
CA ALA A 139 2.61 -4.17 -5.99
C ALA A 139 1.72 -5.00 -6.93
N LEU A 140 1.97 -6.31 -7.03
CA LEU A 140 1.12 -7.21 -7.84
C LEU A 140 -0.31 -7.27 -7.28
N VAL A 141 -0.45 -7.42 -5.96
CA VAL A 141 -1.77 -7.43 -5.31
C VAL A 141 -2.48 -6.09 -5.51
N ALA A 142 -1.78 -4.97 -5.30
CA ALA A 142 -2.32 -3.64 -5.50
C ALA A 142 -2.74 -3.41 -6.96
N THR A 143 -1.94 -3.88 -7.93
CA THR A 143 -2.27 -3.80 -9.36
C THR A 143 -3.51 -4.61 -9.70
N ILE A 144 -3.62 -5.85 -9.20
CA ILE A 144 -4.75 -6.74 -9.48
C ILE A 144 -6.06 -6.16 -8.89
N VAL A 145 -6.01 -5.64 -7.67
CA VAL A 145 -7.20 -5.08 -7.00
C VAL A 145 -7.51 -3.66 -7.50
N GLY A 146 -6.49 -2.85 -7.76
CA GLY A 146 -6.61 -1.44 -8.12
C GLY A 146 -6.93 -1.17 -9.58
N THR A 147 -6.47 -2.02 -10.51
CA THR A 147 -6.73 -1.82 -11.95
C THR A 147 -8.23 -1.80 -12.30
N PRO A 148 -9.06 -2.76 -11.83
CA PRO A 148 -10.50 -2.71 -12.08
C PRO A 148 -11.16 -1.45 -11.54
N ILE A 149 -10.74 -1.01 -10.35
CA ILE A 149 -11.24 0.20 -9.68
C ILE A 149 -10.86 1.45 -10.50
N SER A 150 -9.60 1.54 -10.93
CA SER A 150 -9.09 2.61 -11.79
C SER A 150 -9.90 2.75 -13.07
N ILE A 151 -10.19 1.63 -13.74
CA ILE A 151 -10.92 1.64 -15.02
C ILE A 151 -12.40 1.93 -14.80
N ALA A 152 -13.05 1.24 -13.86
CA ALA A 152 -14.50 1.33 -13.68
C ALA A 152 -14.97 2.66 -13.09
N ILE A 153 -14.17 3.28 -12.22
CA ILE A 153 -14.56 4.49 -11.50
C ILE A 153 -13.89 5.74 -12.07
N PHE A 154 -12.64 5.63 -12.52
CA PHE A 154 -11.85 6.78 -12.97
C PHE A 154 -11.55 6.76 -14.48
N GLY A 155 -12.06 5.78 -15.24
CA GLY A 155 -11.80 5.66 -16.67
C GLY A 155 -10.32 5.44 -17.02
N GLY A 156 -9.50 5.04 -16.04
CA GLY A 156 -8.05 4.83 -16.19
C GLY A 156 -7.17 6.05 -15.91
N ILE A 157 -7.74 7.24 -15.71
CA ILE A 157 -6.99 8.46 -15.36
C ILE A 157 -7.38 8.89 -13.94
N THR A 158 -6.45 8.81 -13.00
CA THR A 158 -6.65 9.18 -11.59
C THR A 158 -5.90 10.47 -11.26
N ALA A 159 -6.07 10.98 -10.03
CA ALA A 159 -5.31 12.14 -9.53
C ALA A 159 -3.81 11.87 -9.32
N SER A 160 -3.32 10.65 -9.58
CA SER A 160 -1.92 10.28 -9.44
C SER A 160 -1.02 10.91 -10.49
N GLY A 161 0.23 11.19 -10.11
CA GLY A 161 1.29 11.53 -11.07
C GLY A 161 1.54 10.43 -12.09
N SER A 162 1.29 9.16 -11.76
CA SER A 162 1.44 8.03 -12.70
C SER A 162 0.44 8.08 -13.86
N SER A 163 -0.69 8.79 -13.72
CA SER A 163 -1.70 8.93 -14.78
C SER A 163 -1.16 9.61 -16.04
N VAL A 164 -0.06 10.37 -15.93
CA VAL A 164 0.66 10.94 -17.08
C VAL A 164 1.13 9.83 -18.04
N ILE A 165 1.62 8.72 -17.49
CA ILE A 165 2.04 7.55 -18.29
C ILE A 165 0.82 6.94 -18.99
N THR A 166 -0.31 6.82 -18.29
CA THR A 166 -1.54 6.29 -18.89
C THR A 166 -2.05 7.19 -20.02
N ALA A 167 -2.05 8.51 -19.81
CA ALA A 167 -2.49 9.48 -20.83
C ALA A 167 -1.62 9.38 -22.09
N PHE A 168 -0.30 9.35 -21.94
CA PHE A 168 0.62 9.14 -23.05
C PHE A 168 0.33 7.85 -23.81
N LEU A 169 0.15 6.73 -23.11
CA LEU A 169 -0.15 5.44 -23.75
C LEU A 169 -1.49 5.47 -24.50
N LEU A 170 -2.50 6.16 -23.97
CA LEU A 170 -3.78 6.37 -24.65
C LEU A 170 -3.62 7.18 -25.94
N GLU A 171 -2.80 8.24 -25.93
CA GLU A 171 -2.51 9.05 -27.12
C GLU A 171 -1.80 8.26 -28.22
N THR A 172 -0.97 7.26 -27.85
CA THR A 172 -0.38 6.32 -28.82
C THR A 172 -1.37 5.31 -29.43
N GLY A 173 -2.65 5.39 -29.08
CA GLY A 173 -3.72 4.54 -29.61
C GLY A 173 -3.88 3.20 -28.88
N ARG A 174 -3.25 3.00 -27.71
CA ARG A 174 -3.46 1.79 -26.91
C ARG A 174 -4.82 1.78 -26.23
N SER A 175 -5.34 0.58 -25.95
CA SER A 175 -6.57 0.43 -25.17
C SER A 175 -6.39 0.92 -23.72
N ILE A 176 -7.48 1.37 -23.10
CA ILE A 176 -7.48 1.83 -21.70
C ILE A 176 -6.94 0.73 -20.76
N VAL A 177 -7.39 -0.50 -20.95
CA VAL A 177 -6.95 -1.65 -20.13
C VAL A 177 -5.43 -1.86 -20.25
N SER A 178 -4.89 -1.86 -21.48
CA SER A 178 -3.45 -2.03 -21.69
C SER A 178 -2.63 -0.88 -21.12
N SER A 179 -3.13 0.35 -21.25
CA SER A 179 -2.48 1.55 -20.76
C SER A 179 -2.40 1.55 -19.23
N VAL A 180 -3.52 1.31 -18.55
CA VAL A 180 -3.57 1.25 -17.08
C VAL A 180 -2.71 0.11 -16.54
N LEU A 181 -2.77 -1.09 -17.14
CA LEU A 181 -1.94 -2.21 -16.72
C LEU A 181 -0.45 -1.91 -16.88
N THR A 182 -0.05 -1.30 -17.99
CA THR A 182 1.35 -0.94 -18.24
C THR A 182 1.83 0.11 -17.22
N THR A 183 1.03 1.16 -17.00
CA THR A 183 1.33 2.19 -15.99
C THR A 183 1.47 1.58 -14.60
N ASN A 184 0.51 0.75 -14.17
CA ASN A 184 0.55 0.14 -12.85
C ASN A 184 1.74 -0.82 -12.71
N PHE A 185 2.08 -1.59 -13.75
CA PHE A 185 3.24 -2.48 -13.72
C PHE A 185 4.58 -1.74 -13.60
N ILE A 186 4.64 -0.47 -14.02
CA ILE A 186 5.84 0.37 -13.86
C ILE A 186 5.83 1.10 -12.51
N ALA A 187 4.72 1.76 -12.18
CA ALA A 187 4.63 2.66 -11.04
C ALA A 187 4.42 1.93 -9.70
N GLU A 188 3.57 0.90 -9.66
CA GLU A 188 3.24 0.20 -8.40
C GLU A 188 4.46 -0.52 -7.79
N PRO A 189 5.34 -1.20 -8.54
CA PRO A 189 6.54 -1.79 -7.95
C PRO A 189 7.44 -0.75 -7.29
N VAL A 190 7.69 0.37 -7.97
CA VAL A 190 8.51 1.47 -7.44
C VAL A 190 7.92 2.00 -6.14
N ASP A 191 6.61 2.27 -6.15
CA ASP A 191 5.88 2.78 -4.99
C ASP A 191 5.87 1.79 -3.81
N LYS A 192 5.49 0.53 -4.04
CA LYS A 192 5.31 -0.45 -2.95
C LYS A 192 6.63 -1.01 -2.44
N ILE A 193 7.68 -1.06 -3.26
CA ILE A 193 9.04 -1.34 -2.78
C ILE A 193 9.53 -0.17 -1.90
N ALA A 194 9.41 1.07 -2.36
CA ALA A 194 9.82 2.23 -1.57
C ALA A 194 9.05 2.32 -0.23
N THR A 195 7.72 2.17 -0.28
CA THR A 195 6.85 2.13 0.90
C THR A 195 7.27 1.04 1.90
N SER A 196 7.55 -0.17 1.40
CA SER A 196 7.94 -1.29 2.26
C SER A 196 9.31 -1.09 2.89
N LEU A 197 10.27 -0.54 2.13
CA LEU A 197 11.60 -0.21 2.64
C LEU A 197 11.57 0.94 3.64
N LEU A 198 10.70 1.92 3.45
CA LEU A 198 10.48 3.00 4.44
C LEU A 198 9.88 2.44 5.73
N ALA A 199 8.87 1.59 5.65
CA ALA A 199 8.33 0.90 6.83
C ALA A 199 9.41 0.05 7.53
N PHE A 200 10.25 -0.66 6.77
CA PHE A 200 11.40 -1.39 7.29
C PHE A 200 12.42 -0.50 7.99
N ALA A 201 12.72 0.67 7.43
CA ALA A 201 13.64 1.63 8.02
C ALA A 201 13.09 2.19 9.34
N ILE A 202 11.81 2.56 9.37
CA ILE A 202 11.14 3.04 10.58
C ILE A 202 11.18 1.96 11.66
N ILE A 203 10.80 0.73 11.33
CA ILE A 203 10.75 -0.37 12.30
C ILE A 203 12.15 -0.72 12.81
N SER A 204 13.15 -0.74 11.94
CA SER A 204 14.55 -1.00 12.32
C SER A 204 15.15 0.08 13.21
N GLY A 205 14.58 1.30 13.21
CA GLY A 205 14.92 2.37 14.14
C GLY A 205 14.30 2.21 15.54
N LEU A 206 13.33 1.32 15.72
CA LEU A 206 12.65 1.10 17.00
C LEU A 206 13.47 0.16 17.90
N SER A 207 13.46 0.42 19.21
CA SER A 207 14.12 -0.46 20.18
C SER A 207 13.41 -1.81 20.29
N ALA A 208 14.16 -2.88 20.54
CA ALA A 208 13.59 -4.22 20.74
C ALA A 208 12.54 -4.25 21.88
N ARG A 209 12.73 -3.43 22.92
CA ARG A 209 11.77 -3.27 24.03
C ARG A 209 10.44 -2.66 23.56
N TYR A 210 10.48 -1.75 22.58
CA TYR A 210 9.27 -1.15 22.02
C TYR A 210 8.54 -2.16 21.12
N LEU A 211 9.28 -2.87 20.26
CA LEU A 211 8.72 -3.91 19.39
C LEU A 211 8.07 -5.06 20.16
N ALA A 212 8.64 -5.47 21.30
CA ALA A 212 8.09 -6.52 22.16
C ALA A 212 6.71 -6.20 22.76
N ARG A 213 6.23 -4.96 22.64
CA ARG A 213 4.88 -4.56 23.09
C ARG A 213 3.80 -4.88 22.06
N PHE A 214 4.17 -5.15 20.82
CA PHE A 214 3.23 -5.45 19.74
C PHE A 214 3.03 -6.96 19.58
N PRO A 215 1.88 -7.38 19.05
CA PRO A 215 1.53 -8.80 18.91
C PRO A 215 2.55 -9.63 18.10
N ARG A 216 3.24 -9.00 17.15
CA ARG A 216 4.19 -9.66 16.23
C ARG A 216 5.47 -8.84 16.03
N GLY A 217 5.98 -8.24 17.10
CA GLY A 217 7.23 -7.46 17.05
C GLY A 217 8.43 -8.26 16.51
N GLU A 218 8.42 -9.58 16.68
CA GLU A 218 9.43 -10.52 16.19
C GLU A 218 9.50 -10.64 14.67
N ASN A 219 8.47 -10.22 13.94
CA ASN A 219 8.47 -10.25 12.48
C ASN A 219 9.54 -9.31 11.87
N ALA A 220 9.97 -8.30 12.63
CA ALA A 220 10.87 -7.25 12.17
C ALA A 220 12.17 -7.15 13.00
N THR A 221 12.47 -8.16 13.82
CA THR A 221 13.76 -8.21 14.53
C THR A 221 14.87 -8.62 13.57
N VAL A 222 15.67 -7.63 13.15
CA VAL A 222 16.88 -7.81 12.34
C VAL A 222 18.06 -8.15 13.27
N GLU A 223 18.96 -9.04 12.86
CA GLU A 223 20.19 -9.31 13.61
C GLU A 223 21.04 -8.03 13.77
N LYS A 224 21.39 -7.70 15.02
CA LYS A 224 22.08 -6.45 15.41
C LYS A 224 23.36 -6.16 14.62
N SER A 225 24.06 -7.19 14.16
CA SER A 225 25.34 -7.03 13.45
C SER A 225 25.21 -6.42 12.06
N GLN A 226 24.02 -6.43 11.43
CA GLN A 226 23.82 -5.95 10.06
C GLN A 226 22.84 -4.77 9.95
N SER A 227 22.19 -4.37 11.04
CA SER A 227 21.08 -3.39 11.03
C SER A 227 21.44 -2.04 10.41
N LYS A 228 22.60 -1.44 10.73
CA LYS A 228 22.99 -0.12 10.16
C LYS A 228 23.24 -0.17 8.66
N THR A 229 23.94 -1.19 8.17
CA THR A 229 24.22 -1.35 6.74
C THR A 229 22.94 -1.59 5.94
N GLN A 230 22.04 -2.44 6.46
CA GLN A 230 20.75 -2.70 5.82
C GLN A 230 19.87 -1.44 5.77
N LEU A 231 19.88 -0.62 6.83
CA LEU A 231 19.19 0.67 6.88
C LEU A 231 19.71 1.64 5.81
N ILE A 232 21.04 1.80 5.70
CA ILE A 232 21.64 2.68 4.70
C ILE A 232 21.26 2.21 3.29
N ILE A 233 21.38 0.91 3.01
CA ILE A 233 21.01 0.33 1.71
C ILE A 233 19.52 0.60 1.41
N ALA A 234 18.62 0.36 2.37
CA ALA A 234 17.19 0.60 2.19
C ALA A 234 16.90 2.07 1.85
N LEU A 235 17.50 3.01 2.59
CA LEU A 235 17.32 4.44 2.33
C LEU A 235 17.90 4.87 0.98
N VAL A 236 19.07 4.36 0.60
CA VAL A 236 19.69 4.63 -0.71
C VAL A 236 18.80 4.11 -1.84
N ILE A 237 18.23 2.91 -1.72
CA ILE A 237 17.31 2.36 -2.70
C ILE A 237 16.04 3.21 -2.80
N VAL A 238 15.48 3.64 -1.67
CA VAL A 238 14.28 4.52 -1.66
C VAL A 238 14.59 5.83 -2.40
N VAL A 239 15.70 6.48 -2.09
CA VAL A 239 16.10 7.72 -2.77
C VAL A 239 16.31 7.48 -4.27
N ALA A 240 16.99 6.39 -4.65
CA ALA A 240 17.20 6.04 -6.06
C ALA A 240 15.87 5.80 -6.81
N LEU A 241 14.91 5.10 -6.19
CA LEU A 241 13.58 4.86 -6.76
C LEU A 241 12.77 6.14 -6.94
N ILE A 242 12.80 7.05 -5.95
CA ILE A 242 12.12 8.34 -6.04
C ILE A 242 12.76 9.21 -7.14
N LEU A 243 14.09 9.27 -7.20
CA LEU A 243 14.81 10.02 -8.24
C LEU A 243 14.55 9.45 -9.64
N PHE A 244 14.51 8.11 -9.77
CA PHE A 244 14.20 7.45 -11.03
C PHE A 244 12.80 7.81 -11.52
N GLY A 245 11.80 7.75 -10.64
CA GLY A 245 10.45 8.19 -10.97
C GLY A 245 10.42 9.66 -11.40
N LEU A 246 11.08 10.54 -10.64
CA LEU A 246 11.16 11.98 -10.92
C LEU A 246 11.87 12.29 -12.25
N TYR A 247 12.81 11.45 -12.67
CA TYR A 247 13.49 11.61 -13.95
C TYR A 247 12.61 11.15 -15.12
N ILE A 248 11.85 10.08 -14.98
CA ILE A 248 11.02 9.54 -16.08
C ILE A 248 9.86 10.47 -16.44
N LEU A 249 9.16 11.01 -15.44
CA LEU A 249 7.91 11.73 -15.68
C LEU A 249 8.06 12.99 -16.55
N PRO A 250 9.03 13.90 -16.30
CA PRO A 250 9.27 15.07 -17.14
C PRO A 250 9.67 14.68 -18.56
N ASN A 251 10.51 13.66 -18.71
CA ASN A 251 11.02 13.21 -20.01
C ASN A 251 9.95 12.56 -20.89
N LEU A 252 8.88 12.00 -20.30
CA LEU A 252 7.73 11.47 -21.04
C LEU A 252 6.75 12.57 -21.49
N VAL A 253 6.67 13.68 -20.76
CA VAL A 253 5.77 14.81 -21.09
C VAL A 253 6.39 15.76 -22.12
N SER A 254 7.72 15.80 -22.20
CA SER A 254 8.46 16.63 -23.15
C SER A 254 8.78 15.93 -24.49
N ALA A 255 8.37 14.68 -24.66
CA ALA A 255 8.60 13.86 -25.86
C ALA A 255 7.30 13.71 -26.67
#